data_AF-A0A6A1WJU4-F1
#
_entry.id   AF-A0A6A1WJU4-F1
#
_cell.length_a   1.000
_cell.length_b   1.000
_cell.length_c   1.000
_cell.angle_alpha   90.00
_cell.angle_beta   90.00
_cell.angle_gamma   90.00
#
_symmetry.space_group_name_H-M   'P 1'
#
loop_
_entity.id
_entity.type
_entity.pdbx_description
1 polymer ?
#
loop_
_entity_poly.entity_id
_entity_poly.type
_entity_poly.pdbx_seq_one_letter_code
_entity_poly.pdbx_strand_id
1 'polypeptide(L)'
;MNLSVEGDEDWSQVSQMHMRIAAFRNKSIDKWQRKTQVTTGAAAIKGKLHAFNQNISEQVAAYMRDPSRMIKQMQLTRSTVGIFGNGPAMESTAEREESQADGDPELLDDSEFYQQLLKEFFETIDPSSSDSAVYALKRSQTKKRKVVDRRASKSRKIREILKLKPLITDDKGMALAAS
;
A
#
# COMPACT_ATOMS: atom_id res chain seq x y z
N MET A 1 14.07 -36.54 20.91
CA MET A 1 14.54 -35.70 19.79
C MET A 1 14.28 -36.40 18.44
N ASN A 2 13.02 -36.74 18.11
CA ASN A 2 12.66 -37.44 16.86
C ASN A 2 11.62 -36.69 16.00
N LEU A 3 11.00 -35.63 16.51
CA LEU A 3 9.88 -34.94 15.84
C LEU A 3 10.31 -34.14 14.59
N SER A 4 11.58 -33.74 14.51
CA SER A 4 12.10 -32.96 13.38
C SER A 4 12.41 -33.80 12.15
N VAL A 5 12.76 -35.08 12.33
CA VAL A 5 13.15 -35.97 11.21
C VAL A 5 11.91 -36.49 10.47
N GLU A 6 10.85 -36.80 11.22
CA GLU A 6 9.57 -37.29 10.67
C GLU A 6 8.84 -36.20 9.86
N GLY A 7 8.81 -34.96 10.38
CA GLY A 7 8.25 -33.82 9.64
C GLY A 7 8.99 -33.52 8.33
N ASP A 8 10.32 -33.64 8.31
CA ASP A 8 11.12 -33.44 7.10
C ASP A 8 10.87 -34.53 6.03
N GLU A 9 10.57 -35.76 6.46
CA GLU A 9 10.24 -36.88 5.57
C GLU A 9 8.86 -36.68 4.91
N ASP A 10 7.86 -36.23 5.68
CA ASP A 10 6.52 -35.90 5.17
C ASP A 10 6.59 -34.79 4.12
N TRP A 11 7.31 -33.70 4.40
CA TRP A 11 7.49 -32.60 3.43
C TRP A 11 8.25 -33.04 2.17
N SER A 12 9.22 -33.94 2.32
CA SER A 12 9.93 -34.54 1.18
C SER A 12 8.99 -35.34 0.29
N GLN A 13 8.12 -36.16 0.87
CA GLN A 13 7.13 -36.94 0.11
C GLN A 13 6.15 -36.02 -0.65
N VAL A 14 5.64 -34.99 0.02
CA VAL A 14 4.77 -33.97 -0.58
C VAL A 14 5.48 -33.26 -1.74
N SER A 15 6.73 -32.84 -1.54
CA SER A 15 7.54 -32.19 -2.57
C SER A 15 7.76 -33.09 -3.79
N GLN A 16 8.09 -34.37 -3.58
CA GLN A 16 8.26 -35.35 -4.65
C GLN A 16 6.97 -35.53 -5.47
N MET A 17 5.83 -35.62 -4.80
CA MET A 17 4.53 -35.68 -5.48
C MET A 17 4.28 -34.42 -6.31
N HIS A 18 4.53 -33.22 -5.76
CA HIS A 18 4.40 -31.97 -6.49
C HIS A 18 5.31 -31.89 -7.72
N MET A 19 6.55 -32.38 -7.61
CA MET A 19 7.48 -32.44 -8.75
C MET A 19 6.97 -33.36 -9.86
N ARG A 20 6.43 -34.54 -9.51
CA ARG A 20 5.88 -35.50 -10.50
C ARG A 20 4.73 -34.90 -11.30
N ILE A 21 3.85 -34.13 -10.66
CA ILE A 21 2.69 -33.52 -11.33
C ILE A 21 2.99 -32.15 -11.97
N ALA A 22 4.16 -31.57 -11.72
CA ALA A 22 4.49 -30.20 -12.10
C ALA A 22 4.29 -29.93 -13.60
N ALA A 23 4.71 -30.86 -14.46
CA ALA A 23 4.55 -30.72 -15.91
C ALA A 23 3.07 -30.65 -16.35
N PHE A 24 2.22 -31.51 -15.78
CA PHE A 24 0.78 -31.51 -16.05
C PHE A 24 0.11 -30.25 -15.50
N ARG A 25 0.44 -29.88 -14.26
CA ARG A 25 -0.06 -28.66 -13.60
C ARG A 25 0.27 -27.42 -14.44
N ASN A 26 1.54 -27.23 -14.80
CA ASN A 26 1.99 -26.06 -15.56
C ASN A 26 1.27 -25.99 -16.92
N LYS A 27 1.24 -27.09 -17.68
CA LYS A 27 0.51 -27.17 -18.96
C LYS A 27 -0.97 -26.80 -18.83
N SER A 28 -1.62 -27.27 -17.76
CA SER A 28 -3.04 -27.02 -17.52
C SER A 28 -3.30 -25.55 -17.16
N ILE A 29 -2.50 -24.98 -16.26
CA ILE A 29 -2.58 -23.57 -15.87
C ILE A 29 -2.40 -22.67 -17.09
N ASP A 30 -1.34 -22.90 -17.88
CA ASP A 30 -1.05 -22.06 -19.05
C ASP A 30 -2.12 -22.20 -20.14
N LYS A 31 -2.73 -23.38 -20.27
CA LYS A 31 -3.89 -23.59 -21.16
C LYS A 31 -5.09 -22.74 -20.72
N TRP A 32 -5.43 -22.77 -19.44
CA TRP A 32 -6.55 -21.99 -18.91
C TRP A 32 -6.29 -20.49 -18.95
N GLN A 33 -5.06 -20.05 -18.66
CA GLN A 33 -4.63 -18.68 -18.86
C GLN A 33 -4.91 -18.21 -20.29
N ARG A 34 -4.43 -18.94 -21.30
CA ARG A 34 -4.63 -18.59 -22.71
C ARG A 34 -6.11 -18.52 -23.07
N LYS A 35 -6.90 -19.50 -22.59
CA LYS A 35 -8.35 -19.51 -22.83
C LYS A 35 -9.03 -18.28 -22.23
N THR A 36 -8.72 -17.92 -20.98
CA THR A 36 -9.26 -16.74 -20.31
C THR A 36 -8.88 -15.45 -21.04
N GLN A 37 -7.63 -15.33 -21.52
CA GLN A 37 -7.17 -14.18 -22.28
C GLN A 37 -7.92 -14.01 -23.62
N VAL A 38 -8.25 -15.11 -24.30
CA VAL A 38 -9.02 -15.09 -25.55
C VAL A 38 -10.47 -14.71 -25.29
N THR A 39 -11.11 -15.32 -24.28
CA THR A 39 -12.53 -15.07 -23.96
C THR A 39 -12.78 -13.65 -23.46
N THR A 40 -11.85 -13.05 -22.72
CA THR A 40 -11.99 -11.70 -22.15
C THR A 40 -11.60 -10.58 -23.13
N GLY A 41 -11.17 -10.91 -24.36
CA GLY A 41 -10.66 -9.92 -25.33
C GLY A 41 -9.30 -9.31 -24.95
N ALA A 42 -8.68 -9.74 -23.84
CA ALA A 42 -7.39 -9.25 -23.37
C ALA A 42 -6.23 -9.53 -24.36
N ALA A 43 -6.40 -10.51 -25.25
CA ALA A 43 -5.47 -10.77 -26.35
C ALA A 43 -5.27 -9.55 -27.29
N ALA A 44 -6.24 -8.64 -27.42
CA ALA A 44 -6.12 -7.42 -28.23
C ALA A 44 -5.30 -6.29 -27.55
N ILE A 45 -5.10 -6.38 -26.23
CA ILE A 45 -4.38 -5.37 -25.41
C ILE A 45 -2.87 -5.70 -25.33
N LYS A 46 -2.46 -6.86 -25.88
CA LYS A 46 -1.17 -7.52 -25.65
C LYS A 46 0.07 -6.88 -26.33
N GLY A 47 -0.10 -5.78 -27.06
CA GLY A 47 0.97 -5.21 -27.88
C GLY A 47 2.11 -4.51 -27.13
N LYS A 48 2.03 -4.30 -25.81
CA LYS A 48 2.96 -3.36 -25.12
C LYS A 48 3.59 -3.82 -23.80
N LEU A 49 3.28 -5.00 -23.25
CA LEU A 49 3.85 -5.44 -21.97
C LEU A 49 4.42 -6.86 -22.03
N HIS A 50 5.73 -6.98 -21.75
CA HIS A 50 6.47 -8.24 -21.76
C HIS A 50 5.89 -9.27 -20.77
N ALA A 51 5.39 -8.82 -19.61
CA ALA A 51 4.77 -9.67 -18.60
C ALA A 51 3.51 -10.40 -19.09
N PHE A 52 2.75 -9.83 -20.04
CA PHE A 52 1.58 -10.51 -20.62
C PHE A 52 1.94 -11.53 -21.71
N ASN A 53 3.18 -11.55 -22.18
CA ASN A 53 3.67 -12.48 -23.20
C ASN A 53 4.29 -13.77 -22.64
N GLN A 54 4.48 -13.87 -21.32
CA GLN A 54 4.99 -15.06 -20.66
C GLN A 54 3.86 -15.94 -20.10
N ASN A 55 4.09 -17.25 -20.07
CA ASN A 55 3.19 -18.18 -19.38
C ASN A 55 3.21 -17.89 -17.87
N ILE A 56 2.08 -18.04 -17.17
CA ILE A 56 2.02 -17.83 -15.71
C ILE A 56 3.01 -18.76 -15.00
N SER A 57 3.15 -20.01 -15.47
CA SER A 57 4.09 -20.97 -14.90
C SER A 57 5.55 -20.47 -14.95
N GLU A 58 5.95 -19.82 -16.04
CA GLU A 58 7.28 -19.23 -16.22
C GLU A 58 7.49 -18.00 -15.34
N GLN A 59 6.47 -17.14 -15.22
CA GLN A 59 6.52 -15.98 -14.34
C GLN A 59 6.73 -16.41 -12.89
N VAL A 60 5.92 -17.36 -12.42
CA VAL A 60 6.05 -17.91 -11.05
C VAL A 60 7.43 -18.54 -10.86
N ALA A 61 7.94 -19.32 -11.82
CA ALA A 61 9.26 -19.92 -11.73
C ALA A 61 10.38 -18.86 -11.67
N ALA A 62 10.26 -17.77 -12.43
CA ALA A 62 11.22 -16.67 -12.39
C ALA A 62 11.20 -15.95 -11.03
N TYR A 63 10.00 -15.71 -10.47
CA TYR A 63 9.87 -15.12 -9.13
C TYR A 63 10.40 -16.04 -8.03
N MET A 64 10.11 -17.34 -8.10
CA MET A 64 10.57 -18.32 -7.11
C MET A 64 12.07 -18.61 -7.16
N ARG A 65 12.77 -18.18 -8.21
CA ARG A 65 14.23 -18.32 -8.32
C ARG A 65 14.99 -17.45 -7.33
N ASP A 66 14.44 -16.27 -7.01
CA ASP A 66 14.98 -15.34 -6.02
C ASP A 66 13.82 -14.61 -5.31
N PRO A 67 13.18 -15.26 -4.33
CA PRO A 67 12.08 -14.66 -3.59
C PRO A 67 12.55 -13.58 -2.62
N SER A 68 13.86 -13.50 -2.33
CA SER A 68 14.42 -12.59 -1.34
C SER A 68 14.11 -11.14 -1.69
N ARG A 69 14.18 -10.78 -2.97
CA ARG A 69 13.82 -9.43 -3.42
C ARG A 69 12.37 -9.05 -3.09
N MET A 70 11.42 -9.97 -3.27
CA MET A 70 10.00 -9.73 -2.98
C MET A 70 9.77 -9.65 -1.47
N ILE A 71 10.36 -10.58 -0.72
CA ILE A 71 10.24 -10.61 0.75
C ILE A 71 10.72 -9.29 1.34
N LYS A 72 11.87 -8.79 0.91
CA LYS A 72 12.42 -7.49 1.35
C LYS A 72 11.53 -6.31 1.00
N GLN A 73 10.82 -6.36 -0.13
CA GLN A 73 9.85 -5.32 -0.51
C GLN A 73 8.59 -5.33 0.36
N MET A 74 8.20 -6.50 0.88
CA MET A 74 7.06 -6.64 1.77
C MET A 74 7.41 -6.31 3.22
N GLN A 75 8.69 -6.35 3.61
CA GLN A 75 9.13 -6.06 4.97
C GLN A 75 9.06 -4.57 5.28
N LEU A 76 8.36 -4.22 6.36
CA LEU A 76 8.29 -2.86 6.87
C LEU A 76 9.51 -2.53 7.73
N THR A 77 9.95 -1.28 7.68
CA THR A 77 10.95 -0.78 8.62
C THR A 77 10.29 -0.51 9.98
N ARG A 78 10.98 -0.84 11.07
CA ARG A 78 10.52 -0.55 12.44
C ARG A 78 10.22 0.93 12.69
N SER A 79 10.83 1.84 11.92
CA SER A 79 10.56 3.27 11.98
C SER A 79 9.19 3.68 11.39
N THR A 80 8.62 2.86 10.50
CA THR A 80 7.32 3.13 9.86
C THR A 80 6.14 2.70 10.74
N VAL A 81 6.37 1.75 11.66
CA VAL A 81 5.36 1.25 12.61
C VAL A 81 5.70 1.76 14.00
N GLY A 82 4.82 2.57 14.59
CA GLY A 82 4.97 2.98 15.99
C GLY A 82 4.85 1.78 16.92
N ILE A 83 5.97 1.24 17.38
CA ILE A 83 5.99 0.14 18.36
C ILE A 83 5.50 0.69 19.70
N PHE A 84 4.28 0.33 20.09
CA PHE A 84 3.79 0.60 21.44
C PHE A 84 4.57 -0.26 22.44
N GLY A 85 5.36 0.37 23.32
CA GLY A 85 6.09 -0.31 24.39
C GLY A 85 7.59 0.01 24.47
N ASN A 86 8.18 0.69 23.48
CA ASN A 86 9.54 1.20 23.62
C ASN A 86 9.53 2.43 24.55
N GLY A 87 9.71 2.20 25.85
CA GLY A 87 10.09 3.24 26.80
C GLY A 87 11.46 3.85 26.45
N PRO A 88 11.83 4.99 27.06
CA PRO A 88 13.03 5.76 26.74
C PRO A 88 14.32 5.11 27.28
N ALA A 89 14.55 3.83 26.98
CA ALA A 89 15.65 3.04 27.51
C ALA A 89 16.40 2.23 26.44
N MET A 90 16.29 2.61 25.17
CA MET A 90 17.04 1.97 24.09
C MET A 90 17.60 3.02 23.11
N GLU A 91 18.32 3.99 23.66
CA GLU A 91 19.10 4.97 22.89
C GLU A 91 20.51 4.44 22.56
N SER A 92 20.78 3.13 22.79
CA SER A 92 22.10 2.51 22.57
C SER A 92 22.15 1.52 21.39
N THR A 93 21.25 1.63 20.41
CA THR A 93 21.32 0.84 19.16
C THR A 93 21.44 1.71 17.91
N ALA A 94 21.95 2.94 18.04
CA ALA A 94 22.32 3.78 16.90
C ALA A 94 23.41 3.16 16.00
N GLU A 95 24.20 2.18 16.51
CA GLU A 95 25.23 1.49 15.72
C GLU A 95 24.72 0.23 14.99
N ARG A 96 23.48 -0.21 15.22
CA ARG A 96 22.90 -1.38 14.53
C ARG A 96 22.03 -1.00 13.33
N GLU A 97 21.59 0.26 13.28
CA GLU A 97 20.68 0.78 12.25
C GLU A 97 21.36 0.99 10.89
N GLU A 98 22.68 1.14 10.83
CA GLU A 98 23.40 1.33 9.57
C GLU A 98 23.55 0.02 8.75
N SER A 99 23.20 -1.12 9.35
CA SER A 99 23.26 -2.45 8.71
C SER A 99 21.89 -3.02 8.31
N GLN A 100 20.78 -2.38 8.69
CA GLN A 100 19.42 -2.76 8.31
C GLN A 100 18.83 -1.78 7.30
N ALA A 101 19.45 -1.70 6.11
CA ALA A 101 18.75 -1.19 4.93
C ALA A 101 17.63 -2.14 4.46
N ASP A 102 17.63 -3.38 4.99
CA ASP A 102 16.58 -4.39 4.85
C ASP A 102 15.54 -4.20 5.96
N GLY A 103 14.25 -4.26 5.62
CA GLY A 103 13.15 -4.17 6.58
C GLY A 103 13.20 -5.26 7.67
N ASP A 104 12.34 -5.13 8.69
CA ASP A 104 12.27 -6.12 9.76
C ASP A 104 11.63 -7.41 9.26
N PRO A 105 12.30 -8.58 9.36
CA PRO A 105 11.71 -9.84 8.92
C PRO A 105 10.44 -10.25 9.65
N GLU A 106 10.16 -9.70 10.83
CA GLU A 106 8.93 -9.96 11.59
C GLU A 106 7.77 -9.04 11.21
N LEU A 107 8.03 -7.94 10.49
CA LEU A 107 7.01 -6.95 10.12
C LEU A 107 6.77 -6.95 8.62
N LEU A 108 5.60 -7.41 8.18
CA LEU A 108 5.20 -7.44 6.77
C LEU A 108 4.05 -6.44 6.51
N ASP A 109 4.11 -5.73 5.38
CA ASP A 109 3.01 -4.94 4.85
C ASP A 109 2.05 -5.84 4.07
N ASP A 110 1.02 -6.34 4.74
CA ASP A 110 -0.04 -7.16 4.16
C ASP A 110 -1.32 -6.36 3.85
N SER A 111 -1.25 -5.02 3.88
CA SER A 111 -2.42 -4.14 3.79
C SER A 111 -3.25 -4.35 2.51
N GLU A 112 -2.61 -4.55 1.36
CA GLU A 112 -3.29 -4.86 0.08
C GLU A 112 -3.94 -6.25 0.11
N PHE A 113 -3.28 -7.24 0.72
CA PHE A 113 -3.83 -8.58 0.88
C PHE A 113 -5.07 -8.57 1.78
N TYR A 114 -5.00 -7.88 2.92
CA TYR A 114 -6.13 -7.69 3.81
C TYR A 114 -7.31 -6.98 3.12
N GLN A 115 -7.05 -5.92 2.34
CA GLN A 115 -8.08 -5.25 1.55
C GLN A 115 -8.74 -6.19 0.52
N GLN A 116 -7.97 -7.07 -0.11
CA GLN A 116 -8.50 -8.06 -1.04
C GLN A 116 -9.39 -9.09 -0.32
N LEU A 117 -8.96 -9.59 0.83
CA LEU A 117 -9.78 -10.50 1.66
C LEU A 117 -11.09 -9.85 2.10
N LEU A 118 -11.04 -8.57 2.50
CA LEU A 118 -12.25 -7.80 2.82
C LEU A 118 -13.17 -7.68 1.61
N LYS A 119 -12.61 -7.38 0.44
CA LYS A 119 -13.39 -7.26 -0.79
C LYS A 119 -14.08 -8.58 -1.14
N GLU A 120 -13.35 -9.69 -1.11
CA GLU A 120 -13.90 -11.03 -1.35
C GLU A 120 -15.00 -11.37 -0.34
N PHE A 121 -14.76 -11.10 0.94
CA PHE A 121 -15.76 -11.28 1.99
C PHE A 121 -17.05 -10.51 1.67
N PHE A 122 -16.96 -9.25 1.27
CA PHE A 122 -18.14 -8.47 0.87
C PHE A 122 -18.80 -8.96 -0.42
N GLU A 123 -18.05 -9.48 -1.40
CA GLU A 123 -18.61 -10.05 -2.63
C GLU A 123 -19.33 -11.39 -2.37
N THR A 124 -18.92 -12.15 -1.35
CA THR A 124 -19.58 -13.41 -0.95
C THR A 124 -20.81 -13.21 -0.07
N ILE A 125 -20.96 -12.03 0.55
CA ILE A 125 -22.16 -11.67 1.30
C ILE A 125 -23.24 -11.25 0.30
N ASP A 126 -24.32 -12.04 0.22
CA ASP A 126 -25.49 -11.67 -0.58
C ASP A 126 -26.05 -10.31 -0.08
N PRO A 127 -26.09 -9.27 -0.93
CA PRO A 127 -26.67 -7.97 -0.58
C PRO A 127 -28.14 -8.06 -0.16
N SER A 128 -28.84 -9.16 -0.49
CA SER A 128 -30.22 -9.41 -0.08
C SER A 128 -30.37 -9.90 1.36
N SER A 129 -29.29 -10.39 1.99
CA SER A 129 -29.34 -11.01 3.32
C SER A 129 -28.81 -10.14 4.47
N SER A 130 -28.07 -9.06 4.18
CA SER A 130 -27.55 -8.19 5.25
C SER A 130 -27.43 -6.70 4.84
N ASP A 131 -28.41 -5.92 5.28
CA ASP A 131 -28.44 -4.44 5.12
C ASP A 131 -27.23 -3.73 5.77
N SER A 132 -26.55 -4.38 6.73
CA SER A 132 -25.45 -3.78 7.51
C SER A 132 -24.13 -3.66 6.73
N ALA A 133 -23.75 -4.70 5.96
CA ALA A 133 -22.47 -4.74 5.25
C ALA A 133 -22.43 -3.74 4.07
N VAL A 134 -23.55 -3.63 3.35
CA VAL A 134 -23.73 -2.69 2.23
C VAL A 134 -23.64 -1.23 2.71
N TYR A 135 -24.16 -0.93 3.91
CA TYR A 135 -24.11 0.42 4.48
C TYR A 135 -22.69 0.84 4.90
N ALA A 136 -21.90 -0.09 5.44
CA ALA A 136 -20.51 0.15 5.82
C ALA A 136 -19.63 0.49 4.59
N LEU A 137 -19.78 -0.25 3.49
CA LEU A 137 -19.03 -0.03 2.24
C LEU A 137 -19.38 1.33 1.60
N LYS A 138 -20.66 1.73 1.66
CA LYS A 138 -21.11 3.02 1.14
C LYS A 138 -20.61 4.20 1.98
N ARG A 139 -20.33 3.99 3.27
CA ARG A 139 -19.79 5.00 4.19
C ARG A 139 -18.26 5.09 4.14
N SER A 140 -17.55 3.99 3.90
CA SER A 140 -16.09 3.95 3.79
C SER A 140 -15.57 4.59 2.50
N GLN A 141 -16.42 4.70 1.47
CA GLN A 141 -16.17 5.50 0.27
C GLN A 141 -16.24 7.01 0.61
N THR A 142 -15.20 7.54 1.26
CA THR A 142 -15.06 8.98 1.44
C THR A 142 -14.92 9.63 0.06
N LYS A 143 -15.99 10.27 -0.42
CA LYS A 143 -15.96 11.05 -1.66
C LYS A 143 -14.78 12.02 -1.58
N LYS A 144 -13.80 11.89 -2.47
CA LYS A 144 -12.66 12.82 -2.57
C LYS A 144 -13.22 14.19 -2.93
N ARG A 145 -13.44 15.03 -1.92
CA ARG A 145 -13.88 16.41 -2.12
C ARG A 145 -12.67 17.19 -2.61
N LYS A 146 -12.87 18.03 -3.64
CA LYS A 146 -11.84 18.95 -4.12
C LYS A 146 -11.27 19.71 -2.91
N VAL A 147 -9.95 19.73 -2.78
CA VAL A 147 -9.28 20.54 -1.76
C VAL A 147 -9.57 22.00 -2.10
N VAL A 148 -10.54 22.58 -1.41
CA VAL A 148 -10.94 23.97 -1.54
C VAL A 148 -10.39 24.73 -0.35
N ASP A 149 -9.67 25.82 -0.61
CA ASP A 149 -9.27 26.76 0.42
C ASP A 149 -10.52 27.44 1.01
N ARG A 150 -11.07 26.85 2.09
CA ARG A 150 -12.27 27.36 2.78
C ARG A 150 -12.05 28.75 3.38
N ARG A 151 -10.80 29.18 3.53
CA ARG A 151 -10.40 30.47 4.10
C ARG A 151 -10.27 31.55 3.01
N ALA A 152 -10.18 31.18 1.74
CA ALA A 152 -10.22 32.11 0.61
C ALA A 152 -11.59 32.77 0.43
N SER A 153 -12.69 32.13 0.89
CA SER A 153 -14.02 32.74 0.86
C SER A 153 -14.16 33.79 1.97
N LYS A 154 -14.75 34.94 1.61
CA LYS A 154 -15.10 36.03 2.54
C LYS A 154 -13.88 36.66 3.26
N SER A 155 -12.81 36.94 2.49
CA SER A 155 -11.65 37.74 2.93
C SER A 155 -10.90 37.23 4.17
N ARG A 156 -11.07 35.96 4.55
CA ARG A 156 -10.37 35.35 5.70
C ARG A 156 -8.91 34.98 5.40
N LYS A 157 -8.53 35.02 4.12
CA LYS A 157 -7.14 34.90 3.64
C LYS A 157 -6.58 36.30 3.40
N ILE A 158 -5.56 36.66 4.16
CA ILE A 158 -4.83 37.92 4.00
C ILE A 158 -4.15 37.89 2.63
N ARG A 159 -4.50 38.85 1.79
CA ARG A 159 -3.79 39.13 0.54
C ARG A 159 -3.20 40.51 0.70
N GLU A 160 -1.91 40.65 0.41
CA GLU A 160 -1.26 41.95 0.31
C GLU A 160 -1.80 42.66 -0.94
N ILE A 161 -2.95 43.31 -0.77
CA ILE A 161 -3.45 44.26 -1.75
C ILE A 161 -2.88 45.59 -1.29
N LEU A 162 -1.90 46.11 -2.03
CA LEU A 162 -1.40 47.48 -1.86
C LEU A 162 -2.56 48.44 -2.06
N LYS A 163 -3.27 48.75 -0.97
CA LYS A 163 -4.26 49.82 -0.95
C LYS A 163 -3.48 51.10 -0.78
N LEU A 164 -3.31 51.84 -1.88
CA LEU A 164 -2.91 53.24 -1.85
C LEU A 164 -4.00 54.01 -1.09
N LYS A 165 -3.85 54.11 0.23
CA LYS A 165 -4.54 55.12 1.04
C LYS A 165 -3.57 56.30 1.20
N PRO A 166 -4.04 57.55 1.05
CA PRO A 166 -3.21 58.69 1.41
C PRO A 166 -2.88 58.61 2.90
N LEU A 167 -1.59 58.74 3.23
CA LEU A 167 -1.14 58.94 4.60
C LEU A 167 -1.78 60.23 5.13
N ILE A 168 -2.53 60.14 6.22
CA ILE A 168 -2.93 61.33 6.97
C ILE A 168 -1.69 61.79 7.74
N THR A 169 -1.18 62.97 7.41
CA THR A 169 -0.13 63.64 8.18
C THR A 169 -0.77 64.31 9.39
N ASP A 170 -0.35 63.91 10.59
CA ASP A 170 -0.79 64.52 11.85
C ASP A 170 -0.14 65.91 12.00
N ASP A 171 -0.85 66.96 11.61
CA ASP A 171 -0.46 68.34 11.90
C ASP A 171 -1.01 68.72 13.29
N LYS A 172 -0.26 68.39 14.33
CA LYS A 172 -0.51 68.88 15.69
C LYS A 172 0.01 70.30 15.81
N GLY A 173 -0.91 71.25 15.84
CA GLY A 173 -0.64 72.64 16.23
C GLY A 173 0.04 72.70 17.60
N MET A 174 1.24 73.28 17.63
CA MET A 174 1.83 73.82 18.85
C MET A 174 1.62 75.33 18.86
N ALA A 175 0.65 75.78 19.66
CA ALA A 175 0.69 77.10 20.24
C ALA A 175 1.56 77.03 21.51
N LEU A 176 2.61 77.85 21.60
CA LEU A 176 3.22 78.26 22.86
C LEU A 176 3.91 79.62 22.68
N ALA A 177 3.62 80.50 23.64
CA ALA A 177 3.99 81.91 23.70
C ALA A 177 5.46 82.14 24.10
N ALA A 178 6.03 83.23 23.58
CA ALA A 178 7.10 84.10 24.11
C ALA A 178 7.56 84.98 22.92
N SER A 179 7.77 86.30 22.99
CA SER A 179 7.88 87.27 24.07
C SER A 179 7.46 88.64 23.54
#